data_AF-A0AAN6AYJ9-F1
#
_entry.id   AF-A0AAN6AYJ9-F1
#
_cell.length_a   1.000
_cell.length_b   1.000
_cell.length_c   1.000
_cell.angle_alpha   90.00
_cell.angle_beta   90.00
_cell.angle_gamma   90.00
#
_symmetry.space_group_name_H-M   'P 1'
#
loop_
_entity.id
_entity.type
_entity.pdbx_description
1 polymer ?
#
loop_
_entity_poly.entity_id
_entity_poly.type
_entity_poly.pdbx_seq_one_letter_code
_entity_poly.pdbx_strand_id
1 'polypeptide(L)'
;MGAPMSYALYQTDSEGKTTGGWVQEHSAYINILLGNTRDLGFPKLKNKDYSDTYFETYLLPDRETTIHHSLYGGCSVVLNITPKKKALYEIRYSYGDKTGYCVIYAKEIKYDADMGIYYEDDVE
;
A
#
# COMPACT_ATOMS: atom_id res chain seq x y z
N MET A 1 0.71 -22.72 -14.57
CA MET A 1 0.49 -22.57 -13.11
C MET A 1 0.51 -21.08 -12.82
N GLY A 2 -0.61 -20.57 -12.33
CA GLY A 2 -1.04 -19.17 -12.49
C GLY A 2 -0.30 -18.19 -11.61
N ALA A 3 0.08 -17.04 -12.17
CA ALA A 3 0.64 -15.92 -11.41
C ALA A 3 -0.51 -15.14 -10.77
N PRO A 4 -0.56 -15.02 -9.44
CA PRO A 4 -1.46 -14.10 -8.80
C PRO A 4 -0.80 -12.73 -8.64
N MET A 5 -1.43 -11.65 -9.06
CA MET A 5 -0.77 -10.35 -9.10
C MET A 5 -1.68 -9.24 -8.58
N SER A 6 -1.36 -8.72 -7.40
CA SER A 6 -1.88 -7.42 -6.99
C SER A 6 -0.85 -6.70 -6.11
N TYR A 7 -0.69 -6.98 -4.82
CA TYR A 7 0.35 -6.32 -4.02
C TYR A 7 0.86 -7.19 -2.88
N ALA A 8 2.13 -7.00 -2.53
CA ALA A 8 2.83 -7.66 -1.45
C ALA A 8 3.49 -6.64 -0.53
N LEU A 9 3.64 -7.03 0.73
CA LEU A 9 4.31 -6.24 1.73
C LEU A 9 5.30 -7.12 2.49
N TYR A 10 6.53 -6.63 2.62
CA TYR A 10 7.62 -7.30 3.33
C TYR A 10 8.28 -6.32 4.29
N GLN A 11 8.57 -6.76 5.51
CA GLN A 11 9.37 -6.02 6.47
C GLN A 11 10.66 -6.77 6.77
N THR A 12 11.78 -6.06 6.71
CA THR A 12 13.11 -6.57 7.03
C THR A 12 13.54 -6.03 8.39
N ASP A 13 13.92 -6.93 9.31
CA ASP A 13 14.41 -6.55 10.63
C ASP A 13 15.92 -6.23 10.62
N SER A 14 16.45 -5.80 11.77
CA SER A 14 17.86 -5.43 11.94
C SER A 14 18.84 -6.60 11.74
N GLU A 15 18.36 -7.84 11.77
CA GLU A 15 19.16 -9.05 11.52
C GLU A 15 19.10 -9.45 10.03
N GLY A 16 18.38 -8.70 9.19
CA GLY A 16 18.20 -8.97 7.77
C GLY A 16 17.11 -10.01 7.49
N LYS A 17 16.36 -10.45 8.49
CA LYS A 17 15.27 -11.41 8.29
C LYS A 17 14.06 -10.68 7.75
N THR A 18 13.58 -11.16 6.61
CA THR A 18 12.40 -10.61 5.93
C THR A 18 11.16 -11.43 6.28
N THR A 19 10.09 -10.73 6.64
CA THR A 19 8.77 -11.31 6.96
C THR A 19 7.67 -10.60 6.18
N GLY A 20 6.60 -11.29 5.83
CA GLY A 20 5.53 -10.72 5.00
C GLY A 20 5.12 -11.67 3.88
N GLY A 21 4.48 -11.13 2.85
CA GLY A 21 3.99 -11.91 1.72
C GLY A 21 3.00 -11.14 0.84
N TRP A 22 2.42 -11.86 -0.11
CA TRP A 22 1.33 -11.34 -0.92
C TRP A 22 0.11 -11.11 -0.04
N VAL A 23 -0.35 -9.87 0.00
CA VAL A 23 -1.57 -9.50 0.73
C VAL A 23 -2.79 -9.95 -0.05
N GLN A 24 -2.70 -9.92 -1.37
CA GLN A 24 -3.74 -10.39 -2.26
C GLN A 24 -3.12 -11.14 -3.45
N GLU A 25 -3.45 -12.42 -3.54
CA GLU A 25 -3.04 -13.28 -4.63
C GLU A 25 -4.17 -13.40 -5.68
N HIS A 26 -4.07 -12.66 -6.79
CA HIS A 26 -5.07 -12.65 -7.86
C HIS A 26 -4.71 -13.52 -9.08
N SER A 27 -5.08 -14.81 -9.10
CA SER A 27 -4.84 -15.67 -10.27
C SER A 27 -5.80 -15.35 -11.41
N ALA A 28 -5.27 -14.94 -12.57
CA ALA A 28 -6.03 -14.59 -13.77
C ALA A 28 -6.99 -15.69 -14.30
N TYR A 29 -6.89 -16.92 -13.80
CA TYR A 29 -7.71 -18.06 -14.21
C TYR A 29 -8.72 -18.54 -13.15
N ILE A 30 -8.62 -18.08 -11.89
CA ILE A 30 -9.37 -18.67 -10.76
C ILE A 30 -10.16 -17.64 -9.96
N ASN A 31 -9.66 -16.40 -9.81
CA ASN A 31 -10.39 -15.31 -9.17
C ASN A 31 -10.28 -14.09 -10.08
N ILE A 32 -11.41 -13.63 -10.62
CA ILE A 32 -11.50 -12.50 -11.57
C ILE A 32 -11.72 -11.16 -10.82
N LEU A 33 -11.94 -11.22 -9.51
CA LEU A 33 -12.26 -10.06 -8.67
C LEU A 33 -11.09 -9.71 -7.76
N LEU A 34 -10.79 -8.42 -7.65
CA LEU A 34 -9.91 -7.90 -6.61
C LEU A 34 -10.46 -8.34 -5.23
N GLY A 35 -9.57 -8.66 -4.29
CA GLY A 35 -9.92 -9.19 -2.96
C GLY A 35 -10.83 -8.23 -2.19
N ASN A 36 -11.38 -8.69 -1.07
CA ASN A 36 -12.27 -7.85 -0.27
C ASN A 36 -11.49 -6.76 0.48
N THR A 37 -12.16 -5.63 0.71
CA THR A 37 -11.66 -4.59 1.60
C THR A 37 -11.35 -5.15 2.98
N ARG A 38 -10.17 -4.84 3.52
CA ARG A 38 -9.83 -5.03 4.93
C ARG A 38 -9.73 -3.68 5.61
N ASP A 39 -10.78 -3.33 6.34
CA ASP A 39 -10.87 -2.11 7.14
C ASP A 39 -10.57 -2.44 8.62
N LEU A 40 -9.53 -1.83 9.17
CA LEU A 40 -9.14 -1.91 10.59
C LEU A 40 -9.53 -0.63 11.34
N GLY A 41 -10.25 0.29 10.71
CA GLY A 41 -10.71 1.55 11.28
C GLY A 41 -9.64 2.63 11.29
N PHE A 42 -8.67 2.61 10.37
CA PHE A 42 -7.70 3.69 10.29
C PHE A 42 -8.37 5.01 9.85
N PRO A 43 -7.87 6.16 10.34
CA PRO A 43 -8.38 7.46 9.91
C PRO A 43 -8.38 7.63 8.39
N LYS A 44 -9.48 8.17 7.86
CA LYS A 44 -9.67 8.44 6.43
C LYS A 44 -9.61 9.94 6.15
N LEU A 45 -9.09 10.31 5.00
CA LEU A 45 -9.13 11.70 4.52
C LEU A 45 -10.55 12.06 4.09
N LYS A 46 -11.11 13.14 4.64
CA LYS A 46 -12.50 13.58 4.35
C LYS A 46 -12.78 13.84 2.86
N ASN A 47 -11.75 14.24 2.11
CA ASN A 47 -11.86 14.64 0.70
C ASN A 47 -11.38 13.55 -0.27
N LYS A 48 -11.24 12.30 0.19
CA LYS A 48 -10.89 11.16 -0.67
C LYS A 48 -11.98 10.12 -0.71
N ASP A 49 -12.05 9.46 -1.85
CA ASP A 49 -12.93 8.32 -2.05
C ASP A 49 -12.23 7.03 -1.61
N TYR A 50 -12.88 6.29 -0.72
CA TYR A 50 -12.46 4.98 -0.20
C TYR A 50 -13.51 3.90 -0.52
N SER A 51 -14.35 4.11 -1.54
CA SER A 51 -15.37 3.14 -1.96
C SER A 51 -14.79 1.96 -2.73
N ASP A 52 -13.58 2.10 -3.28
CA ASP A 52 -12.82 1.01 -3.91
C ASP A 52 -12.29 -0.01 -2.89
N THR A 53 -11.83 -1.16 -3.38
CA THR A 53 -11.13 -2.15 -2.56
C THR A 53 -9.83 -1.59 -1.98
N TYR A 54 -9.65 -1.68 -0.67
CA TYR A 54 -8.40 -1.33 0.01
C TYR A 54 -8.03 -2.31 1.13
N PHE A 55 -6.80 -2.22 1.61
CA PHE A 55 -6.31 -3.07 2.69
C PHE A 55 -5.58 -2.24 3.74
N GLU A 56 -5.95 -2.43 5.00
CA GLU A 56 -5.27 -1.84 6.15
C GLU A 56 -4.50 -2.90 6.93
N THR A 57 -3.29 -2.53 7.36
CA THR A 57 -2.47 -3.35 8.25
C THR A 57 -1.62 -2.50 9.16
N TYR A 58 -1.28 -3.07 10.31
CA TYR A 58 -0.22 -2.56 11.15
C TYR A 58 1.14 -2.97 10.59
N LEU A 59 2.12 -2.09 10.77
CA LEU A 59 3.53 -2.32 10.47
C LEU A 59 4.34 -2.14 11.74
N LEU A 60 5.43 -2.89 11.83
CA LEU A 60 6.44 -2.61 12.85
C LEU A 60 7.21 -1.35 12.45
N PRO A 61 7.33 -0.35 13.34
CA PRO A 61 8.05 0.88 13.03
C PRO A 61 9.54 0.65 12.94
N ASP A 62 10.24 1.59 12.28
CA ASP A 62 11.70 1.65 12.15
C ASP A 62 12.30 0.39 11.47
N ARG A 63 11.49 -0.29 10.65
CA ARG A 63 11.88 -1.45 9.84
C ARG A 63 11.61 -1.16 8.36
N GLU A 64 12.62 -1.35 7.52
CA GLU A 64 12.44 -1.19 6.08
C GLU A 64 11.28 -2.07 5.63
N THR A 65 10.32 -1.44 4.97
CA THR A 65 9.12 -2.06 4.45
C THR A 65 9.13 -1.91 2.94
N THR A 66 9.25 -3.04 2.25
CA THR A 66 9.13 -3.12 0.81
C THR A 66 7.68 -3.39 0.44
N ILE A 67 7.11 -2.49 -0.35
CA ILE A 67 5.79 -2.63 -0.95
C ILE A 67 5.99 -2.93 -2.43
N HIS A 68 5.56 -4.11 -2.85
CA HIS A 68 5.63 -4.54 -4.24
C HIS A 68 4.24 -4.58 -4.84
N HIS A 69 4.09 -4.05 -6.04
CA HIS A 69 2.88 -4.16 -6.84
C HIS A 69 3.25 -4.70 -8.21
N SER A 70 2.49 -5.71 -8.64
CA SER A 70 2.72 -6.35 -9.93
C SER A 70 1.38 -6.73 -10.53
N LEU A 71 1.20 -6.50 -11.84
CA LEU A 71 0.07 -6.95 -12.65
C LEU A 71 0.51 -7.71 -13.90
N TYR A 72 -0.31 -8.68 -14.29
CA TYR A 72 -0.11 -9.44 -15.53
C TYR A 72 -0.28 -8.50 -16.72
N GLY A 73 0.75 -8.42 -17.58
CA GLY A 73 0.77 -7.48 -18.70
C GLY A 73 1.83 -6.38 -18.61
N GLY A 74 2.70 -6.40 -17.58
CA GLY A 74 3.96 -5.64 -17.59
C GLY A 74 4.09 -4.54 -16.55
N CYS A 75 3.09 -4.33 -15.69
CA CYS A 75 3.24 -3.41 -14.57
C CYS A 75 3.94 -4.10 -13.40
N SER A 76 5.10 -3.59 -12.99
CA SER A 76 5.77 -3.99 -11.74
C SER A 76 6.48 -2.78 -11.14
N VAL A 77 6.08 -2.39 -9.94
CA VAL A 77 6.67 -1.27 -9.19
C VAL A 77 6.96 -1.68 -7.76
N VAL A 78 8.08 -1.19 -7.24
CA VAL A 78 8.53 -1.42 -5.87
C VAL A 78 8.71 -0.07 -5.20
N LEU A 79 8.27 0.04 -3.96
CA LEU A 79 8.55 1.18 -3.09
C LEU A 79 9.09 0.66 -1.77
N ASN A 80 10.17 1.28 -1.29
CA ASN A 80 10.68 1.04 0.04
C ASN A 80 10.35 2.25 0.90
N ILE A 81 9.79 2.00 2.08
CA ILE A 81 9.56 3.02 3.11
C ILE A 81 10.05 2.49 4.46
N THR A 82 10.45 3.39 5.35
CA THR A 82 10.72 3.05 6.75
C THR A 82 9.66 3.75 7.60
N PRO A 83 8.58 3.03 8.00
CA PRO A 83 7.46 3.64 8.70
C PRO A 83 7.89 4.10 10.10
N LYS A 84 7.50 5.33 10.46
CA LYS A 84 7.77 5.89 11.78
C LYS A 84 6.76 5.36 12.80
N LYS A 85 7.17 5.32 14.07
CA LYS A 85 6.28 4.95 15.18
C LYS A 85 5.08 5.90 15.25
N LYS A 86 3.87 5.33 15.28
CA LYS A 86 2.57 6.04 15.31
C LYS A 86 2.26 6.90 14.07
N ALA A 87 3.02 6.77 12.98
CA ALA A 87 2.65 7.38 11.72
C ALA A 87 1.61 6.53 10.98
N LEU A 88 0.80 7.21 10.15
CA LEU A 88 -0.15 6.59 9.25
C LEU A 88 0.32 6.86 7.82
N TYR A 89 0.22 5.86 6.95
CA TYR A 89 0.63 5.99 5.56
C TYR A 89 -0.49 5.52 4.65
N GLU A 90 -0.70 6.23 3.56
CA GLU A 90 -1.57 5.81 2.47
C GLU A 90 -0.71 5.50 1.24
N ILE A 91 -0.94 4.31 0.67
CA ILE A 91 -0.24 3.83 -0.51
C ILE A 91 -1.25 3.75 -1.65
N ARG A 92 -0.98 4.43 -2.76
CA ARG A 92 -1.85 4.44 -3.94
C ARG A 92 -1.11 3.95 -5.17
N TYR A 93 -1.71 2.98 -5.86
CA TYR A 93 -1.26 2.54 -7.18
C TYR A 93 -2.03 3.29 -8.26
N SER A 94 -1.32 3.77 -9.29
CA SER A 94 -1.95 4.41 -10.45
C SER A 94 -1.44 3.82 -11.75
N TYR A 95 -2.37 3.49 -12.63
CA TYR A 95 -2.12 2.97 -13.98
C TYR A 95 -2.35 4.03 -15.07
N GLY A 96 -2.94 5.17 -14.70
CA GLY A 96 -3.36 6.22 -15.63
C GLY A 96 -2.52 7.50 -15.54
N ASP A 97 -1.83 7.74 -14.43
CA ASP A 97 -1.12 9.02 -14.19
C ASP A 97 0.05 9.23 -15.15
N LYS A 98 0.62 8.17 -15.73
CA LYS A 98 1.66 8.23 -16.78
C LYS A 98 1.39 7.20 -17.88
N THR A 99 1.20 7.67 -19.11
CA THR A 99 0.96 6.80 -20.27
C THR A 99 2.08 5.78 -20.44
N GLY A 100 1.72 4.49 -20.45
CA GLY A 100 2.68 3.39 -20.62
C GLY A 100 3.43 2.96 -19.35
N TYR A 101 3.14 3.58 -18.20
CA TYR A 101 3.76 3.26 -16.92
C TYR A 101 2.69 3.03 -15.86
N CYS A 102 3.08 2.31 -14.81
CA CYS A 102 2.36 2.32 -13.55
C CYS A 102 3.25 2.92 -12.47
N VAL A 103 2.61 3.58 -11.51
CA VAL A 103 3.28 4.37 -10.48
C VAL A 103 2.71 3.98 -9.13
N ILE A 104 3.57 3.94 -8.13
CA ILE A 104 3.20 3.80 -6.72
C ILE A 104 3.53 5.11 -6.01
N TYR A 105 2.56 5.61 -5.25
CA TYR A 105 2.70 6.79 -4.40
C TYR A 105 2.55 6.38 -2.95
N ALA A 106 3.39 6.94 -2.08
CA ALA A 106 3.18 6.90 -0.65
C ALA A 106 3.03 8.32 -0.12
N LYS A 107 2.09 8.49 0.79
CA LYS A 107 1.86 9.74 1.52
C LYS A 107 1.77 9.42 3.01
N GLU A 108 2.44 10.23 3.84
CA GLU A 108 2.24 10.19 5.28
C GLU A 108 0.94 10.95 5.59
N ILE A 109 0.03 10.35 6.35
CA ILE A 109 -1.21 10.98 6.78
C ILE A 109 -0.99 11.58 8.15
N LYS A 110 -1.03 12.91 8.22
CA LYS A 110 -0.83 13.68 9.46
C LYS A 110 -2.15 14.23 9.96
N TYR A 111 -2.24 14.41 11.27
CA TYR A 111 -3.39 15.04 11.93
C TYR A 111 -3.06 16.48 12.29
N ASP A 112 -3.88 17.42 11.82
CA ASP A 112 -3.90 18.80 12.26
C ASP A 112 -4.85 18.92 13.45
N ALA A 113 -4.30 19.19 14.63
CA ALA A 113 -5.08 19.29 15.87
C ALA A 113 -5.91 20.59 15.95
N ASP A 114 -5.45 21.67 15.31
CA ASP A 114 -6.12 22.98 15.33
C ASP A 114 -7.36 22.96 14.42
N MET A 115 -7.27 22.25 13.30
CA MET A 115 -8.37 22.12 12.34
C MET A 115 -9.21 20.84 12.52
N GLY A 116 -8.72 19.86 13.30
CA GLY A 116 -9.41 18.60 13.54
C GLY A 116 -9.55 17.74 12.27
N ILE A 117 -8.55 17.78 11.39
CA ILE A 117 -8.57 17.10 10.09
C ILE A 117 -7.27 16.32 9.84
N TYR A 118 -7.35 15.31 8.99
CA TYR A 118 -6.20 14.61 8.46
C TYR A 118 -5.81 15.17 7.09
N TYR A 119 -4.52 15.26 6.79
CA TYR A 119 -3.96 15.71 5.51
C TYR A 119 -2.77 14.85 5.08
N GLU A 120 -2.43 14.95 3.79
CA GLU A 120 -1.30 14.22 3.20
C GLU A 120 -0.02 15.06 3.26
N ASP A 121 1.08 14.41 3.61
CA ASP A 121 2.43 14.94 3.50
C ASP A 121 3.29 14.00 2.65
N ASP A 122 4.27 14.57 1.96
CA ASP A 122 5.22 13.78 1.18
C ASP A 122 6.07 12.90 2.10
N VAL A 123 6.32 11.67 1.68
CA VAL A 123 7.25 10.78 2.36
C VAL A 123 8.66 11.17 1.91
N GLU A 124 9.48 11.68 2.84
CA GLU A 124 10.93 11.91 2.65
C GLU A 124 11.72 10.61 2.52
#